data_AF-A0A8H4T200-F1
#
_entry.id   AF-A0A8H4T200-F1
#
_cell.length_a   1.000
_cell.length_b   1.000
_cell.length_c   1.000
_cell.angle_alpha   90.00
_cell.angle_beta   90.00
_cell.angle_gamma   90.00
#
_symmetry.space_group_name_H-M   'P 1'
#
loop_
_entity.id
_entity.type
_entity.pdbx_description
1 polymer ?
#
loop_
_entity_poly.entity_id
_entity_poly.type
_entity_poly.pdbx_seq_one_letter_code
_entity_poly.pdbx_strand_id
1 'polypeptide(L)'
;MGSNFNTKFRMVGPWKWEQGAENIMRNELYNVVKRSGGLVYLVTYTLVPFFVFGTMSMVLYAWYGICDFFATRFRRTQAGSTEIQGDY
;
A
#
# COMPACT_ATOMS: atom_id res chain seq x y z
N MET A 1 7.14 5.38 24.83
CA MET A 1 7.24 6.75 25.37
C MET A 1 6.50 7.67 24.42
N GLY A 2 5.33 8.18 24.82
CA GLY A 2 4.52 9.08 23.98
C GLY A 2 5.10 10.49 23.94
N SER A 3 4.80 11.23 22.87
CA SER A 3 5.30 12.58 22.68
C SER A 3 4.64 13.56 23.67
N ASN A 4 5.45 14.20 24.51
CA ASN A 4 4.98 15.20 25.48
C ASN A 4 5.47 16.60 25.07
N PHE A 5 4.86 17.15 24.01
CA PHE A 5 5.02 18.56 23.63
C PHE A 5 3.66 19.26 23.76
N ASN A 6 3.69 20.58 23.94
CA ASN A 6 2.47 21.38 24.04
C ASN A 6 1.77 21.47 22.67
N THR A 7 0.57 20.91 22.55
CA THR A 7 -0.22 20.90 21.30
C THR A 7 -0.90 22.24 21.00
N LYS A 8 -0.92 23.19 21.95
CA LYS A 8 -1.48 24.53 21.74
C LYS A 8 -0.42 25.50 21.28
N PHE A 9 -0.05 25.36 20.01
CA PHE A 9 0.80 26.32 19.30
C PHE A 9 0.00 27.60 19.13
N ARG A 10 0.34 28.63 19.90
CA ARG A 10 -0.29 29.95 19.84
C ARG A 10 0.13 30.69 18.55
N MET A 11 -0.17 30.10 17.41
CA MET A 11 0.24 30.55 16.08
C MET A 11 -0.61 31.71 15.58
N VAL A 12 -1.89 31.72 15.96
CA VAL A 12 -2.90 32.66 15.49
C VAL A 12 -3.80 33.12 16.64
N GLY A 13 -4.43 34.28 16.49
CA GLY A 13 -5.41 34.83 17.43
C GLY A 13 -4.84 35.84 18.43
N PRO A 14 -5.68 36.34 19.36
CA PRO A 14 -5.35 37.45 20.26
C PRO A 14 -4.18 37.17 21.22
N TRP A 15 -3.88 35.90 21.47
CA TRP A 15 -2.79 35.45 22.36
C TRP A 15 -1.65 34.80 21.58
N LYS A 16 -1.40 35.24 20.33
CA LYS A 16 -0.33 34.67 19.49
C LYS A 16 1.03 34.83 20.16
N TRP A 17 1.88 33.82 20.01
CA TRP A 17 3.25 33.79 20.47
C TRP A 17 4.13 33.22 19.36
N GLU A 18 4.53 34.08 18.41
CA GLU A 18 5.18 33.65 17.18
C GLU A 18 6.54 33.00 17.42
N GLN A 19 7.43 33.66 18.17
CA GLN A 19 8.80 33.16 18.40
C GLN A 19 8.83 31.81 19.14
N GLY A 20 7.99 31.62 20.14
CA GLY A 20 7.93 30.35 20.87
C GLY A 20 7.16 29.25 20.13
N ALA A 21 6.04 29.60 19.49
CA ALA A 21 5.25 28.61 18.76
C ALA A 21 6.02 28.07 17.54
N GLU A 22 6.71 28.93 16.79
CA GLU A 22 7.54 28.50 15.66
C GLU A 22 8.70 27.61 16.13
N ASN A 23 9.36 27.98 17.22
CA ASN A 23 10.49 27.22 17.75
C ASN A 23 10.09 25.79 18.17
N ILE A 24 8.94 25.64 18.86
CA ILE A 24 8.44 24.31 19.29
C ILE A 24 8.05 23.46 18.07
N MET A 25 7.40 24.04 17.05
CA MET A 25 7.04 23.29 15.84
C MET A 25 8.27 22.84 15.05
N ARG A 26 9.27 23.72 14.86
CA ARG A 26 10.45 23.41 14.06
C ARG A 26 11.47 22.53 14.77
N ASN A 27 11.49 22.52 16.10
CA ASN A 27 12.45 21.74 16.86
C ASN A 27 11.79 20.57 17.55
N GLU A 28 10.97 20.79 18.57
CA GLU A 28 10.43 19.70 19.39
C GLU A 28 9.55 18.74 18.58
N LEU A 29 8.54 19.28 17.89
CA LEU A 29 7.64 18.48 17.05
C LEU A 29 8.41 17.80 15.91
N TYR A 30 9.27 18.55 15.22
CA TYR A 30 10.08 18.01 14.14
C TYR A 30 11.03 16.90 14.61
N ASN A 31 11.69 17.05 15.76
CA ASN A 31 12.59 16.05 16.32
C ASN A 31 11.83 14.80 16.77
N VAL A 32 10.61 14.95 17.29
CA VAL A 32 9.74 13.81 17.59
C VAL A 32 9.40 13.04 16.33
N VAL A 33 8.89 13.73 15.29
CA VAL A 33 8.51 13.10 14.02
C VAL A 33 9.71 12.46 13.32
N LYS A 34 10.87 13.14 13.32
CA LYS A 34 12.13 12.62 12.78
C LYS A 34 12.56 11.34 13.52
N ARG A 35 12.41 11.30 14.85
CA ARG A 35 12.74 10.12 15.67
C ARG A 35 11.76 8.96 15.47
N SER A 36 10.52 9.22 15.07
CA SER A 36 9.53 8.19 14.74
C SER A 36 9.94 7.34 13.52
N GLY A 37 11.07 7.67 12.86
CA GLY A 37 11.68 6.83 11.84
C GLY A 37 10.84 6.78 10.57
N GLY A 38 10.21 7.90 10.16
CA GLY A 38 9.18 7.94 9.12
C GLY A 38 9.45 7.08 7.88
N LEU A 39 10.69 7.05 7.36
CA LEU A 39 11.07 6.17 6.25
C LEU A 39 11.16 4.70 6.64
N VAL A 40 11.81 4.37 7.76
CA VAL A 40 11.88 3.00 8.27
C VAL A 40 10.47 2.49 8.54
N TYR A 41 9.64 3.26 9.24
CA TYR A 41 8.26 2.93 9.56
C TYR A 41 7.43 2.70 8.28
N LEU A 42 7.53 3.59 7.30
CA LEU A 42 6.84 3.42 6.02
C LEU A 42 7.33 2.16 5.28
N VAL A 43 8.63 1.89 5.29
CA VAL A 43 9.20 0.69 4.67
C VAL A 43 8.71 -0.58 5.36
N THR A 44 8.88 -0.73 6.68
CA THR A 44 8.52 -1.96 7.38
C THR A 44 7.02 -2.18 7.50
N TYR A 45 6.22 -1.14 7.73
CA TYR A 45 4.79 -1.30 7.99
C TYR A 45 3.90 -1.16 6.76
N THR A 46 4.40 -0.56 5.67
CA THR A 46 3.61 -0.40 4.43
C THR A 46 4.23 -1.16 3.28
N LEU A 47 5.50 -0.91 3.01
CA LEU A 47 6.17 -1.34 1.77
C LEU A 47 6.48 -2.85 1.79
N VAL A 48 7.00 -3.37 2.90
CA VAL A 48 7.26 -4.81 3.10
C VAL A 48 5.97 -5.64 2.99
N PRO A 49 4.90 -5.38 3.77
CA PRO A 49 3.67 -6.16 3.64
C PRO A 49 3.01 -5.98 2.26
N PHE A 50 3.08 -4.79 1.65
CA PHE A 50 2.58 -4.57 0.29
C PHE A 50 3.28 -5.50 -0.72
N PHE A 51 4.61 -5.62 -0.66
CA PHE A 51 5.32 -6.52 -1.56
C PHE A 51 5.05 -7.99 -1.26
N VAL A 52 4.98 -8.40 0.00
CA VAL A 52 4.69 -9.79 0.37
C VAL A 52 3.30 -10.21 -0.12
N PHE A 53 2.25 -9.47 0.24
CA PHE A 53 0.89 -9.80 -0.14
C PHE A 53 0.59 -9.49 -1.61
N GLY A 54 1.18 -8.44 -2.16
CA GLY A 54 1.03 -8.06 -3.56
C GLY A 54 1.65 -9.09 -4.50
N THR A 55 2.86 -9.55 -4.23
CA THR A 55 3.51 -10.60 -5.04
C THR A 55 2.81 -11.94 -4.90
N MET A 56 2.41 -12.35 -3.68
CA MET A 56 1.58 -13.55 -3.49
C MET A 56 0.30 -13.50 -4.31
N SER A 57 -0.41 -12.37 -4.27
CA SER A 57 -1.65 -12.19 -5.04
C SER A 57 -1.38 -12.25 -6.55
N MET A 58 -0.31 -11.60 -7.02
CA MET A 58 0.08 -11.60 -8.43
C MET A 58 0.37 -13.03 -8.93
N VAL A 59 1.08 -13.84 -8.14
CA VAL A 59 1.38 -15.24 -8.49
C VAL A 59 0.09 -16.07 -8.59
N LEU A 60 -0.83 -15.93 -7.64
CA LEU A 60 -2.11 -16.65 -7.67
C LEU A 60 -2.92 -16.29 -8.91
N TYR A 61 -3.08 -15.00 -9.22
CA TYR A 61 -3.82 -14.58 -10.40
C TYR A 61 -3.14 -14.97 -11.71
N ALA A 62 -1.81 -14.90 -11.77
CA ALA A 62 -1.06 -15.36 -12.93
C ALA A 62 -1.28 -16.87 -13.15
N TRP A 63 -1.21 -17.67 -12.09
CA TRP A 63 -1.45 -19.11 -12.16
C TRP A 63 -2.86 -19.45 -12.63
N TYR A 64 -3.89 -18.83 -12.02
CA TYR A 64 -5.27 -19.02 -12.44
C TYR A 64 -5.51 -18.57 -13.88
N GLY A 65 -4.94 -17.43 -14.29
CA GLY A 65 -5.03 -16.94 -15.66
C GLY A 65 -4.39 -17.89 -16.68
N ILE A 66 -3.24 -18.48 -16.33
CA ILE A 66 -2.57 -19.49 -17.17
C ILE A 66 -3.45 -20.75 -17.27
N CYS A 67 -3.93 -21.28 -16.15
CA CYS A 67 -4.80 -22.47 -16.15
C CYS A 67 -6.09 -22.25 -16.95
N ASP A 68 -6.75 -21.11 -16.79
CA ASP A 68 -7.98 -20.80 -17.53
C ASP A 68 -7.70 -20.60 -19.01
N PHE A 69 -6.57 -19.97 -19.39
CA PHE A 69 -6.15 -19.87 -20.78
C PHE A 69 -5.97 -21.24 -21.44
N PHE A 70 -5.33 -22.19 -20.74
CA PHE A 70 -5.19 -23.56 -21.25
C PHE A 70 -6.53 -24.31 -21.29
N ALA A 71 -7.35 -24.20 -20.24
CA ALA A 71 -8.65 -24.86 -20.17
C ALA A 71 -9.64 -24.34 -21.22
N THR A 72 -9.64 -23.04 -21.49
CA THR A 72 -10.44 -22.43 -22.57
C THR A 72 -9.94 -22.86 -23.93
N ARG A 73 -8.62 -22.99 -24.14
CA ARG A 73 -8.10 -23.51 -25.42
C ARG A 73 -8.45 -24.97 -25.63
N PHE A 74 -8.37 -25.79 -24.60
CA PHE A 74 -8.74 -27.21 -24.68
C PHE A 74 -10.23 -27.42 -24.95
N ARG A 75 -11.11 -26.65 -24.29
CA ARG A 75 -12.57 -26.67 -24.56
C ARG A 75 -12.90 -26.29 -26.01
N ARG A 76 -12.22 -25.29 -26.58
CA ARG A 76 -12.42 -24.89 -27.98
C ARG A 76 -12.01 -25.98 -28.97
N THR A 77 -10.97 -26.75 -28.68
CA THR A 77 -10.55 -27.87 -29.54
C THR A 77 -11.59 -29.00 -29.54
N GLN A 78 -12.17 -29.34 -28.38
CA GLN A 78 -13.20 -30.38 -28.27
C GLN A 78 -14.50 -30.02 -29.00
N ALA A 79 -14.93 -28.76 -28.94
CA ALA A 79 -16.14 -28.30 -29.62
C ALA A 79 -16.07 -28.43 -31.16
N GLY A 80 -14.91 -28.13 -31.76
CA GLY A 80 -14.71 -28.27 -33.21
C GLY A 80 -14.64 -29.72 -33.69
N SER A 81 -14.18 -30.66 -32.86
CA SER A 81 -14.21 -32.09 -33.21
C SER A 81 -15.61 -32.69 -33.20
N THR A 82 -16.53 -32.17 -32.37
CA THR A 82 -17.94 -32.60 -32.35
C THR A 82 -18.76 -32.09 -33.54
N GLU A 83 -18.44 -30.93 -34.10
CA GLU A 83 -19.08 -30.45 -35.33
C GLU A 83 -18.71 -31.33 -36.54
N ILE A 84 -17.45 -31.74 -36.67
CA ILE A 84 -16.98 -32.55 -37.82
C ILE A 84 -17.54 -34.00 -37.78
N GLN A 85 -17.89 -34.52 -36.59
CA GLN A 85 -18.46 -35.87 -36.43
C GLN A 85 -20.00 -35.89 -36.65
N GLY A 86 -20.68 -34.74 -36.60
CA GLY A 86 -22.14 -34.63 -36.75
C GLY A 86 -22.63 -34.44 -38.18
N ASP A 87 -21.71 -34.22 -39.14
CA ASP A 87 -22.00 -33.95 -40.56
C ASP A 87 -21.84 -35.18 -41.48
N TYR A 88 -21.78 -36.40 -40.92
CA TYR A 88 -21.83 -37.67 -41.66
C TYR A 88 -23.03 -38.52 -41.27
#